data_AF-A0A2V2RZ51-F1
#
_entry.id   AF-A0A2V2RZ51-F1
#
_cell.length_a   1.000
_cell.length_b   1.000
_cell.length_c   1.000
_cell.angle_alpha   90.00
_cell.angle_beta   90.00
_cell.angle_gamma   90.00
#
_symmetry.space_group_name_H-M   'P 1'
#
loop_
_entity.id
_entity.type
_entity.pdbx_description
1 polymer ?
#
loop_
_entity_poly.entity_id
_entity_poly.type
_entity_poly.pdbx_seq_one_letter_code
_entity_poly.pdbx_strand_id
1 'polypeptide(L)'
;MVHAKERIERGETRPANVWELTPDGKGGFARKRLDPRTFQHEQKAEWNKSIPATRRRLGLSQARFARLLGISLRTLHHWEQGTRQPTGAARVLLRVAAQNPQAVLAAAA
;
A
#
# COMPACT_ATOMS: atom_id res chain seq x y z
N MET A 1 -16.80 3.57 8.39
CA MET A 1 -15.56 4.11 9.00
C MET A 1 -14.29 3.42 8.49
N VAL A 2 -14.23 2.07 8.41
CA VAL A 2 -13.03 1.32 7.96
C VAL A 2 -12.46 1.81 6.63
N HIS A 3 -13.31 1.99 5.61
CA HIS A 3 -12.89 2.42 4.28
C HIS A 3 -12.19 3.80 4.26
N ALA A 4 -12.57 4.73 5.14
CA ALA A 4 -11.96 6.07 5.18
C ALA A 4 -10.53 6.02 5.71
N LYS A 5 -10.28 5.22 6.75
CA LYS A 5 -8.95 5.01 7.32
C LYS A 5 -8.00 4.43 6.28
N GLU A 6 -8.42 3.38 5.57
CA GLU A 6 -7.55 2.75 4.59
C GLU A 6 -7.21 3.69 3.42
N ARG A 7 -8.12 4.60 3.03
CA ARG A 7 -7.84 5.62 2.01
C ARG A 7 -6.76 6.59 2.46
N ILE A 8 -6.76 6.97 3.74
CA ILE A 8 -5.73 7.83 4.34
C ILE A 8 -4.38 7.09 4.37
N GLU A 9 -4.39 5.81 4.80
CA GLU A 9 -3.18 4.98 4.86
C GLU A 9 -2.53 4.80 3.48
N ARG A 10 -3.31 4.80 2.40
CA ARG A 10 -2.81 4.75 1.01
C ARG A 10 -2.50 6.12 0.39
N GLY A 11 -2.70 7.21 1.12
CA GLY A 11 -2.55 8.57 0.60
C GLY A 11 -3.60 8.99 -0.44
N GLU A 12 -4.70 8.25 -0.58
CA GLU A 12 -5.83 8.57 -1.47
C GLU A 12 -6.70 9.72 -0.94
N THR A 13 -6.58 10.05 0.35
CA THR A 13 -7.36 11.11 1.00
C THR A 13 -6.49 11.86 1.98
N ARG A 14 -6.53 13.19 1.89
CA ARG A 14 -5.89 14.05 2.87
C ARG A 14 -6.73 14.06 4.16
N PRO A 15 -6.17 13.69 5.31
CA PRO A 15 -6.85 13.85 6.59
C PRO A 15 -6.99 15.33 6.95
N ALA A 16 -7.96 15.66 7.81
CA ALA A 16 -8.12 17.03 8.31
C ALA A 16 -6.98 17.41 9.28
N ASN A 17 -6.61 16.49 10.17
CA ASN A 17 -5.53 16.65 11.14
C ASN A 17 -4.74 15.35 11.24
N VAL A 18 -3.43 15.48 11.45
CA VAL A 18 -2.52 14.37 11.74
C VAL A 18 -1.74 14.71 12.99
N TRP A 19 -1.68 13.77 13.92
CA TRP A 19 -0.98 13.91 15.18
C TRP A 19 0.06 12.80 15.30
N GLU A 20 1.32 13.18 15.45
CA GLU A 20 2.36 12.28 15.93
C GLU A 20 2.23 12.17 17.45
N LEU A 21 2.13 10.94 17.95
CA LEU A 21 2.02 10.66 19.38
C LEU A 21 3.35 10.11 19.87
N THR A 22 3.93 10.74 20.89
CA THR A 22 5.15 10.26 21.54
C THR A 22 4.88 9.99 23.03
N PRO A 23 5.30 8.83 23.57
CA PRO A 23 5.18 8.58 25.00
C PRO A 23 5.94 9.64 25.80
N ASP A 24 5.34 10.18 26.85
CA ASP A 24 5.96 11.23 27.68
C ASP A 24 6.82 10.67 28.83
N GLY A 25 6.88 9.35 28.98
CA GLY A 25 7.59 8.64 30.05
C GLY A 25 6.87 8.64 31.41
N LYS A 26 5.71 9.28 31.53
CA LYS A 26 4.88 9.37 32.75
C LYS A 26 3.54 8.63 32.63
N GLY A 27 3.39 7.82 31.59
CA GLY A 27 2.15 7.11 31.28
C GLY A 27 1.17 7.92 30.41
N GLY A 28 1.57 9.11 29.95
CA GLY A 28 0.84 9.92 28.98
C GLY A 28 1.49 9.94 27.60
N PHE A 29 0.93 10.78 26.73
CA PHE A 29 1.41 10.97 25.36
C PHE A 29 1.47 12.46 25.03
N ALA A 30 2.64 12.92 24.59
CA ALA A 30 2.76 14.20 23.90
C ALA A 30 2.23 14.06 22.47
N ARG A 31 1.66 15.15 21.94
CA ARG A 31 1.11 15.20 20.57
C ARG A 31 1.76 16.32 19.80
N LYS A 32 2.30 16.02 18.61
CA LYS A 32 2.81 17.01 17.67
C LYS A 32 1.95 17.01 16.41
N ARG A 33 1.48 18.19 15.99
CA ARG A 33 0.69 18.32 14.76
C ARG A 33 1.62 18.16 13.55
N LEU A 34 1.28 17.24 12.65
CA LEU A 34 1.94 17.09 11.36
C LEU A 34 1.16 17.83 10.27
N ASP A 35 1.86 18.25 9.21
CA ASP A 35 1.21 18.80 8.04
C ASP A 35 0.45 17.70 7.26
N PRO A 36 -0.88 17.81 7.08
CA PRO A 36 -1.65 16.75 6.44
C PRO A 36 -1.28 16.50 4.98
N ARG A 37 -0.75 17.50 4.27
CA ARG A 37 -0.37 17.35 2.86
C ARG A 37 0.92 16.54 2.76
N THR A 38 1.95 16.88 3.54
CA THR A 38 3.19 16.10 3.64
C THR A 38 2.89 14.65 4.00
N PHE A 39 2.07 14.43 5.03
CA PHE A 39 1.66 13.08 5.45
C PHE A 39 0.99 12.31 4.29
N GLN A 40 0.06 12.92 3.56
CA GLN A 40 -0.59 12.26 2.43
C GLN A 40 0.42 11.85 1.34
N HIS A 41 1.39 12.71 1.02
CA HIS A 41 2.42 12.43 0.03
C HIS A 41 3.32 11.26 0.46
N GLU A 42 3.72 11.22 1.73
CA GLU A 42 4.51 10.13 2.31
C GLU A 42 3.74 8.81 2.26
N GLN A 43 2.48 8.79 2.72
CA GLN A 43 1.64 7.60 2.66
C GLN A 43 1.46 7.07 1.22
N LYS A 44 1.27 7.98 0.26
CA LYS A 44 1.16 7.61 -1.16
C LYS A 44 2.48 7.02 -1.68
N ALA A 45 3.62 7.60 -1.31
CA ALA A 45 4.94 7.11 -1.70
C ALA A 45 5.22 5.72 -1.13
N GLU A 46 4.92 5.50 0.16
CA GLU A 46 5.07 4.20 0.81
C GLU A 46 4.15 3.14 0.19
N TRP A 47 2.90 3.50 -0.10
CA TRP A 47 1.99 2.63 -0.84
C TRP A 47 2.56 2.24 -2.21
N ASN A 48 3.06 3.20 -2.99
CA ASN A 48 3.66 2.93 -4.30
C ASN A 48 4.87 1.97 -4.20
N LYS A 49 5.70 2.11 -3.16
CA LYS A 49 6.85 1.21 -2.91
C LYS A 49 6.41 -0.21 -2.51
N SER A 50 5.25 -0.35 -1.88
CA SER A 50 4.74 -1.67 -1.42
C SER A 50 4.46 -2.65 -2.57
N ILE A 51 4.04 -2.15 -3.73
CA ILE A 51 3.68 -2.97 -4.90
C ILE A 51 4.92 -3.72 -5.45
N PRO A 52 6.01 -3.04 -5.86
CA PRO A 52 7.22 -3.73 -6.30
C PRO A 52 7.88 -4.52 -5.16
N ALA A 53 7.77 -4.09 -3.90
CA ALA A 53 8.27 -4.86 -2.76
C ALA A 53 7.56 -6.22 -2.62
N THR A 54 6.23 -6.25 -2.76
CA THR A 54 5.43 -7.48 -2.74
C THR A 54 5.86 -8.44 -3.85
N ARG A 55 6.03 -7.94 -5.08
CA ARG A 55 6.54 -8.74 -6.19
C ARG A 55 7.93 -9.30 -5.94
N ARG A 56 8.85 -8.47 -5.45
CA ARG A 56 10.23 -8.88 -5.16
C ARG A 56 10.30 -9.95 -4.07
N ARG A 57 9.46 -9.84 -3.04
CA ARG A 57 9.32 -10.86 -1.99
C ARG A 57 8.88 -12.22 -2.52
N LEU A 58 8.09 -12.24 -3.59
CA LEU A 58 7.68 -13.45 -4.31
C LEU A 58 8.75 -13.98 -5.27
N GLY A 59 9.87 -13.27 -5.48
CA GLY A 59 10.91 -13.67 -6.44
C GLY A 59 10.48 -13.61 -7.91
N LEU A 60 9.43 -12.83 -8.23
CA LEU A 60 8.84 -12.81 -9.57
C LEU A 60 9.32 -11.63 -10.42
N SER A 61 9.50 -11.89 -11.71
CA SER A 61 9.61 -10.82 -12.72
C SER A 61 8.27 -10.08 -12.86
N GLN A 62 8.29 -8.87 -13.41
CA GLN A 62 7.06 -8.11 -13.66
C GLN A 62 6.08 -8.91 -14.53
N ALA A 63 6.55 -9.59 -15.58
CA ALA A 63 5.71 -10.40 -16.45
C ALA A 63 5.05 -11.58 -15.71
N ARG A 64 5.81 -12.30 -14.87
CA ARG A 64 5.27 -13.42 -14.07
C ARG A 64 4.28 -12.93 -13.02
N PHE A 65 4.56 -11.81 -12.37
CA PHE A 65 3.66 -11.22 -11.39
C PHE A 65 2.37 -10.66 -12.02
N ALA A 66 2.46 -10.04 -13.19
CA ALA A 66 1.29 -9.59 -13.93
C ALA A 66 0.38 -10.78 -14.32
N ARG A 67 0.98 -11.88 -14.79
CA ARG A 67 0.26 -13.14 -15.05
C ARG A 67 -0.39 -13.71 -13.81
N LEU A 68 0.34 -13.77 -12.69
CA LEU A 68 -0.17 -14.21 -11.38
C LEU A 68 -1.41 -13.42 -10.94
N LEU A 69 -1.39 -12.09 -11.15
CA LEU A 69 -2.50 -11.21 -10.78
C LEU A 69 -3.61 -11.15 -11.83
N GLY A 70 -3.47 -11.82 -12.99
CA GLY A 70 -4.45 -11.77 -14.08
C GLY A 70 -4.56 -10.39 -14.76
N ILE A 71 -3.48 -9.60 -14.79
CA ILE A 71 -3.46 -8.26 -15.39
C ILE A 71 -2.40 -8.15 -16.48
N SER A 72 -2.50 -7.11 -17.33
CA SER A 72 -1.46 -6.83 -18.31
C SER A 72 -0.15 -6.35 -17.65
N LEU A 73 0.99 -6.66 -18.26
CA LEU A 73 2.29 -6.12 -17.85
C LEU A 73 2.28 -4.58 -17.83
N ARG A 74 1.58 -3.95 -18.78
CA ARG A 74 1.40 -2.50 -18.84
C ARG A 74 0.67 -1.96 -17.61
N THR A 75 -0.37 -2.64 -17.15
CA THR A 75 -1.11 -2.27 -15.93
C THR A 75 -0.19 -2.32 -14.72
N LEU A 76 0.55 -3.41 -14.54
CA LEU A 76 1.51 -3.55 -13.45
C LEU A 76 2.60 -2.47 -13.51
N HIS A 77 3.12 -2.17 -14.70
CA HIS A 77 4.10 -1.12 -14.89
C HIS A 77 3.59 0.24 -14.41
N HIS A 78 2.36 0.62 -14.80
CA HIS A 78 1.76 1.87 -14.33
C HIS A 78 1.59 1.93 -12.81
N TRP A 79 1.31 0.80 -12.16
CA TRP A 79 1.21 0.70 -10.70
C TRP A 79 2.56 0.82 -10.02
N GLU A 80 3.59 0.10 -10.48
CA GLU A 80 4.93 0.17 -9.90
C GLU A 80 5.59 1.55 -10.10
N GLN A 81 5.21 2.27 -11.15
CA GLN A 81 5.60 3.67 -11.37
C GLN A 81 4.73 4.68 -10.61
N GLY A 82 3.67 4.24 -9.93
CA GLY A 82 2.76 5.11 -9.19
C GLY A 82 1.87 6.03 -10.05
N THR A 83 1.90 5.87 -11.38
CA THR A 83 1.09 6.66 -12.33
C THR A 83 -0.38 6.25 -12.33
N ARG A 84 -0.69 5.02 -11.92
CA ARG A 84 -2.04 4.51 -11.67
C ARG A 84 -2.05 3.73 -10.36
N GLN A 85 -3.23 3.56 -9.78
CA GLN A 85 -3.41 2.81 -8.55
C GLN A 85 -4.25 1.55 -8.79
N PRO A 86 -3.95 0.44 -8.10
CA PRO A 86 -4.83 -0.73 -8.09
C PRO A 86 -6.17 -0.36 -7.41
N THR A 87 -7.26 -0.92 -7.90
CA THR A 87 -8.62 -0.70 -7.39
C THR A 87 -9.33 -2.02 -7.13
N GLY A 88 -10.43 -1.98 -6.37
CA GLY A 88 -11.30 -3.15 -6.14
C GLY A 88 -10.54 -4.43 -5.75
N ALA A 89 -10.77 -5.51 -6.51
CA ALA A 89 -10.18 -6.82 -6.29
C ALA A 89 -8.64 -6.81 -6.35
N ALA A 90 -8.03 -5.97 -7.19
CA ALA A 90 -6.57 -5.90 -7.28
C ALA A 90 -5.91 -5.45 -5.97
N ARG A 91 -6.56 -4.54 -5.22
CA ARG A 91 -6.06 -4.13 -3.88
C ARG A 91 -6.10 -5.29 -2.89
N VAL A 92 -7.19 -6.06 -2.92
CA VAL A 92 -7.34 -7.24 -2.07
C VAL A 92 -6.28 -8.28 -2.43
N LEU A 93 -6.08 -8.56 -3.72
CA LEU A 93 -5.11 -9.54 -4.16
C LEU A 93 -3.66 -9.16 -3.83
N LEU A 94 -3.30 -7.87 -3.96
CA LEU A 94 -1.98 -7.38 -3.51
C LEU A 94 -1.79 -7.55 -2.00
N ARG A 95 -2.84 -7.31 -1.20
CA ARG A 95 -2.81 -7.51 0.25
C ARG A 95 -2.64 -8.99 0.59
N VAL A 96 -3.36 -9.88 -0.08
CA VAL A 96 -3.20 -11.34 0.09
C VAL A 96 -1.79 -11.77 -0.31
N ALA A 97 -1.26 -11.28 -1.44
CA ALA A 97 0.10 -11.58 -1.89
C ALA A 97 1.17 -11.11 -0.90
N ALA A 98 0.95 -9.98 -0.22
CA ALA A 98 1.87 -9.46 0.80
C ALA A 98 1.80 -10.25 2.13
N GLN A 99 0.63 -10.73 2.53
CA GLN A 99 0.41 -11.40 3.81
C GLN A 99 0.60 -12.91 3.74
N ASN A 100 0.08 -13.55 2.69
CA ASN A 100 0.17 -14.98 2.43
C ASN A 100 0.64 -15.26 0.99
N PRO A 101 1.96 -15.12 0.74
CA PRO A 101 2.57 -15.38 -0.57
C PRO A 101 2.22 -16.74 -1.16
N GLN A 102 2.18 -17.78 -0.31
CA GLN A 102 1.98 -19.16 -0.74
C GLN A 102 0.56 -19.40 -1.28
N ALA A 103 -0.45 -18.80 -0.64
CA ALA A 103 -1.83 -18.92 -1.12
C ALA A 103 -2.02 -18.36 -2.54
N VAL A 104 -1.36 -17.25 -2.86
CA VAL A 104 -1.46 -16.65 -4.20
C VAL A 104 -0.71 -17.48 -5.24
N LEU A 105 0.47 -18.01 -4.89
CA LEU A 105 1.23 -18.88 -5.78
C LEU A 105 0.47 -20.18 -6.08
N ALA A 106 -0.15 -20.78 -5.07
CA ALA A 106 -0.94 -22.00 -5.23
C ALA A 106 -2.19 -21.79 -6.11
N ALA A 107 -2.85 -20.64 -5.99
CA ALA A 107 -4.06 -20.32 -6.76
C ALA A 107 -3.81 -20.05 -8.25
N ALA A 108 -2.56 -19.82 -8.65
CA ALA A 108 -2.18 -19.53 -10.04
C ALA A 108 -1.48 -20.70 -10.75
N ALA A 109 -1.40 -21.86 -10.11
CA ALA A 109 -1.03 -23.13 -10.73
C ALA A 109 -2.17 -23.66 -11.61
#